data_AF-A0A5A7WZL6-F1
#
_entry.id   AF-A0A5A7WZL6-F1
#
_cell.length_a   1.000
_cell.length_b   1.000
_cell.length_c   1.000
_cell.angle_alpha   90.00
_cell.angle_beta   90.00
_cell.angle_gamma   90.00
#
_symmetry.space_group_name_H-M   'P 1'
#
loop_
_entity.id
_entity.type
_entity.pdbx_description
1 polymer ?
#
loop_
_entity_poly.entity_id
_entity_poly.type
_entity_poly.pdbx_seq_one_letter_code
_entity_poly.pdbx_strand_id
1 'polypeptide(L)' 'MRARRIRKPNEFGRAPDGYQMQIDAASTPGYTPTLEASTPCFPSRIAQDGVAVPVKIPTS' A
#
# COMPACT_ATOMS: atom_id res chain seq x y z
N MET A 1 16.26 6.43 -5.83
CA MET A 1 15.00 5.73 -6.18
C MET A 1 14.55 6.24 -7.55
N ARG A 2 14.30 5.37 -8.53
CA ARG A 2 13.74 5.78 -9.83
C ARG A 2 12.22 5.83 -9.71
N ALA A 3 11.61 6.99 -9.95
CA ALA A 3 10.16 7.11 -10.01
C ALA A 3 9.63 6.23 -11.16
N ARG A 4 8.78 5.25 -10.83
CA ARG A 4 8.01 4.50 -11.82
C ARG A 4 7.15 5.53 -12.55
N ARG A 5 7.36 5.70 -13.87
CA ARG A 5 6.51 6.59 -14.66
C ARG A 5 5.11 6.00 -14.70
N ILE A 6 4.21 6.57 -13.92
CA ILE A 6 2.80 6.21 -13.92
C ILE A 6 2.16 6.95 -15.10
N ARG A 7 1.48 6.22 -15.99
CA ARG A 7 0.71 6.85 -17.07
C ARG A 7 -0.44 7.61 -16.43
N LYS A 8 -0.49 8.93 -16.65
CA LYS A 8 -1.67 9.72 -16.31
C LYS A 8 -2.92 9.09 -16.99
N PRO A 9 -4.08 9.09 -16.33
CA PRO A 9 -4.39 9.79 -15.07
C PRO A 9 -4.11 8.95 -13.80
N ASN A 10 -3.39 7.83 -13.87
CA ASN A 10 -3.13 7.04 -12.68
C ASN A 10 -2.22 7.83 -11.72
N GLU A 11 -2.53 7.76 -10.43
CA GLU A 11 -1.80 8.45 -9.36
C GLU A 11 -1.58 7.47 -8.21
N PHE A 12 -0.51 7.66 -7.44
CA PHE A 12 -0.22 6.86 -6.26
C PHE A 12 0.35 7.76 -5.16
N GLY A 13 -0.03 7.50 -3.92
CA GLY A 13 0.42 8.25 -2.75
C GLY A 13 0.58 7.35 -1.54
N ARG A 14 1.54 7.70 -0.69
CA ARG A 14 1.71 7.11 0.64
C ARG A 14 1.77 8.23 1.67
N ALA A 15 0.89 8.19 2.65
CA ALA A 15 0.91 9.14 3.75
C ALA A 15 1.96 8.73 4.81
N PRO A 16 2.47 9.68 5.62
CA PRO A 16 3.48 9.40 6.65
C PRO A 16 3.04 8.40 7.72
N ASP A 17 1.73 8.22 7.91
CA ASP A 17 1.12 7.28 8.85
C ASP A 17 0.95 5.85 8.28
N GLY A 18 1.42 5.63 7.05
CA GLY A 18 1.45 4.32 6.40
C GLY A 18 0.25 4.02 5.50
N TYR A 19 -0.74 4.91 5.43
CA TYR A 19 -1.86 4.77 4.48
C TYR A 19 -1.34 4.88 3.04
N GLN A 20 -1.93 4.09 2.16
CA GLN A 20 -1.61 4.09 0.73
C GLN A 20 -2.89 4.29 -0.06
N MET A 21 -2.80 5.08 -1.13
CA MET A 21 -3.91 5.36 -2.03
C MET A 21 -3.44 5.31 -3.47
N GLN A 22 -4.28 4.78 -4.34
CA GLN A 22 -4.03 4.68 -5.77
C GLN A 22 -5.30 4.99 -6.56
N ILE A 23 -5.14 5.78 -7.63
CA ILE A 23 -6.16 5.95 -8.66
C ILE A 23 -5.69 5.16 -9.87
N ASP A 24 -6.52 4.24 -10.35
CA ASP A 24 -6.25 3.47 -11.55
C ASP A 24 -7.30 3.73 -12.61
N ALA A 25 -6.86 4.22 -13.76
CA ALA A 25 -7.64 4.26 -14.98
C ALA A 25 -7.12 3.21 -15.96
N ALA A 26 -8.05 2.48 -16.56
CA ALA A 26 -7.74 1.63 -17.70
C ALA A 26 -7.43 2.50 -18.93
N SER A 27 -6.60 1.97 -19.82
CA SER A 27 -6.36 2.61 -21.13
C SER A 27 -7.52 2.42 -22.12
N THR A 28 -8.48 1.55 -21.79
CA THR A 28 -9.64 1.23 -22.63
C THR A 28 -10.74 2.28 -22.40
N PRO A 29 -11.24 2.95 -23.46
CA PRO A 29 -12.35 3.89 -23.34
C PRO A 29 -13.60 3.27 -22.70
N GLY A 30 -14.33 4.06 -21.91
CA GLY A 30 -15.57 3.63 -21.26
C GLY A 30 -15.40 2.93 -19.90
N TYR A 31 -14.17 2.62 -19.50
CA TYR A 31 -13.87 2.11 -18.16
C TYR A 31 -13.68 3.27 -17.18
N THR A 32 -14.49 3.29 -16.12
CA THR A 32 -14.37 4.30 -15.05
C THR A 32 -13.10 4.07 -14.24
N PRO A 33 -12.38 5.13 -13.84
CA PRO A 33 -11.27 4.99 -12.90
C PRO A 33 -11.71 4.38 -11.57
N THR A 34 -10.85 3.57 -10.98
CA THR A 34 -11.02 3.03 -9.63
C THR A 34 -10.18 3.80 -8.62
N LEU A 35 -10.67 3.83 -7.38
CA LEU A 35 -9.93 4.33 -6.24
C LEU A 35 -9.69 3.16 -5.28
N GLU A 36 -8.43 2.89 -5.00
CA GLU A 36 -8.00 1.87 -4.06
C GLU A 36 -7.25 2.51 -2.88
N ALA A 37 -7.55 2.04 -1.67
CA ALA A 37 -6.87 2.48 -0.47
C ALA A 37 -6.55 1.27 0.41
N SER A 38 -5.37 1.30 1.03
CA SER A 38 -4.98 0.31 2.02
C SER A 38 -4.45 1.00 3.26
N THR A 39 -4.74 0.39 4.41
CA THR A 39 -4.28 0.83 5.71
C THR A 39 -3.34 -0.22 6.28
N PRO A 40 -2.33 0.16 7.06
CA PRO A 40 -1.61 -0.82 7.86
C PRO A 40 -2.57 -1.43 8.89
N CYS A 41 -2.35 -2.69 9.27
CA CYS A 41 -3.16 -3.37 10.29
C CYS A 41 -3.09 -2.68 11.65
N PHE A 42 -1.96 -2.02 11.93
CA PHE A 42 -1.74 -1.20 13.11
C PHE A 42 -1.27 0.20 12.67
N PRO A 43 -1.68 1.28 13.37
CA PRO A 43 -1.09 2.59 13.17
C PRO A 43 0.43 2.54 13.23
N SER A 44 1.14 3.38 12.48
CA SER A 44 2.63 3.39 12.44
C SER A 44 3.30 3.55 13.81
N ARG A 45 2.62 4.17 14.79
CA ARG A 45 3.05 4.25 16.20
C ARG A 45 2.96 2.94 17.00
N ILE A 46 2.23 1.95 16.50
CA ILE A 46 2.03 0.62 17.10
C ILE A 46 2.72 -0.46 16.26
N ALA A 47 2.72 -0.32 14.92
CA ALA A 47 3.42 -1.23 14.04
C ALA A 47 4.93 -1.20 14.32
N GLN A 48 5.51 -2.38 14.55
CA GLN A 48 6.95 -2.55 14.76
C GLN A 48 7.49 -3.52 13.70
N ASP A 49 8.13 -2.98 12.67
CA ASP A 49 8.68 -3.76 11.56
C ASP A 49 9.92 -4.60 11.94
N GLY A 50 10.43 -4.44 13.17
CA GLY A 50 11.61 -5.14 13.71
C GLY A 50 11.29 -6.25 14.71
N VAL A 51 10.02 -6.60 14.93
CA VAL A 51 9.67 -7.69 15.85
C VAL A 51 10.10 -9.01 15.23
N ALA A 52 10.99 -9.73 15.93
CA ALA A 52 11.40 -11.05 15.52
C ALA A 52 10.17 -11.97 15.46
N VAL A 53 9.86 -12.49 14.27
CA VAL A 53 8.84 -13.52 14.12
C VAL A 53 9.36 -14.78 14.82
N PRO A 54 8.61 -15.41 15.73
CA PRO A 54 9.05 -16.64 16.36
C PRO A 54 9.26 -17.72 15.30
N VAL A 55 10.51 -18.14 15.11
CA VAL A 55 10.89 -19.23 14.18
C VAL A 55 10.53 -20.62 14.70
N LYS A 56 10.01 -20.72 15.92
CA LYS A 56 9.61 -21.97 16.54
C LYS A 56 8.22 -21.83 17.15
N ILE A 57 7.34 -22.76 16.81
CA ILE A 57 6.09 -22.97 17.55
C ILE A 57 6.48 -23.64 18.88
N PRO A 58 6.03 -23.15 20.05
CA PRO A 58 6.31 -23.81 21.31
C PRO A 58 5.71 -25.23 21.29
N THR A 59 6.56 -26.25 21.38
CA THR A 59 6.10 -27.60 21.67
C THR A 59 5.87 -27.71 23.17
N SER A 60 4.61 -27.96 23.54
CA SER A 60 4.20 -28.25 24.92
C SER A 60 4.76 -29.56 25.44
#